data_AF-A0A0F9UQ51-F1
#
_entry.id   AF-A0A0F9UQ51-F1
#
_cell.length_a   1.000
_cell.length_b   1.000
_cell.length_c   1.000
_cell.angle_alpha   90.00
_cell.angle_beta   90.00
_cell.angle_gamma   90.00
#
_symmetry.space_group_name_H-M   'P 1'
#
loop_
_entity.id
_entity.type
_entity.pdbx_description
1 polymer ?
#
loop_
_entity_poly.entity_id
_entity_poly.type
_entity_poly.pdbx_seq_one_letter_code
_entity_poly.pdbx_strand_id
1 'polypeptide(L)' 'MTRTIYCPGIERAISLRAYVRGIKLAKANLDAEFKQGLTCWWPCTGREIIHQFWEGVQQRINDAIPYLQRGQT' A
#
# COMPACT_ATOMS: atom_id res chain seq x y z
N MET A 1 13.57 14.70 -2.75
CA MET A 1 13.66 13.40 -2.06
C MET A 1 12.56 12.48 -2.56
N THR A 2 12.92 11.29 -3.03
CA THR A 2 11.95 10.28 -3.45
C THR A 2 11.45 9.55 -2.20
N ARG A 3 10.22 9.82 -1.77
CA ARG A 3 9.61 9.11 -0.65
C ARG A 3 9.37 7.65 -1.02
N THR A 4 9.85 6.73 -0.18
CA THR A 4 9.65 5.29 -0.31
C THR A 4 8.69 4.79 0.76
N ILE A 5 7.98 3.71 0.45
CA ILE A 5 7.13 2.97 1.37
C ILE A 5 7.56 1.51 1.32
N TYR A 6 7.77 0.92 2.50
CA TYR A 6 7.93 -0.52 2.62
C TYR A 6 6.58 -1.20 2.37
N CYS A 7 6.58 -2.16 1.44
CA CYS A 7 5.40 -2.94 1.08
C CYS A 7 5.64 -4.40 1.52
N PRO A 8 5.00 -4.85 2.62
CA PRO A 8 5.25 -6.18 3.18
C PRO A 8 4.97 -7.34 2.22
N GLY A 9 3.92 -7.23 1.38
CA GLY A 9 3.56 -8.29 0.43
C GLY A 9 4.64 -8.62 -0.62
N ILE A 10 5.63 -7.75 -0.79
CA ILE A 10 6.79 -7.96 -1.68
C ILE A 10 8.14 -7.85 -0.96
N GLU A 11 8.11 -7.64 0.35
CA GLU A 11 9.28 -7.43 1.22
C GLU A 11 10.27 -6.38 0.66
N ARG A 12 9.74 -5.32 0.03
CA ARG A 12 10.54 -4.30 -0.66
C ARG A 12 10.05 -2.90 -0.39
N ALA A 13 11.00 -1.98 -0.31
CA ALA A 13 10.73 -0.55 -0.36
C ALA A 13 10.49 -0.12 -1.82
N ILE A 14 9.30 0.44 -2.09
CA ILE A 14 8.93 0.97 -3.39
C ILE A 14 8.70 2.47 -3.32
N SER A 15 8.85 3.16 -4.44
CA SER A 15 8.52 4.58 -4.49
C SER A 15 7.04 4.82 -4.17
N LEU A 16 6.74 5.92 -3.47
CA LEU A 16 5.36 6.33 -3.17
C LEU A 16 4.53 6.47 -4.46
N ARG A 17 5.15 6.93 -5.55
CA ARG A 17 4.51 7.03 -6.87
C ARG A 17 4.07 5.65 -7.39
N ALA A 18 4.93 4.64 -7.29
CA ALA A 18 4.61 3.27 -7.71
C ALA A 18 3.50 2.68 -6.84
N TYR A 19 3.57 2.88 -5.51
CA TYR A 19 2.54 2.44 -4.57
C TYR A 19 1.16 3.02 -4.89
N VAL A 20 1.07 4.35 -5.08
CA VAL A 20 -0.19 5.03 -5.44
C VAL A 20 -0.71 4.59 -6.81
N ARG A 21 0.18 4.32 -7.78
CA ARG A 21 -0.23 3.80 -9.09
C ARG A 21 -0.86 2.41 -8.97
N GLY A 22 -0.30 1.53 -8.15
CA GLY A 22 -0.85 0.20 -7.88
C GLY A 22 -2.23 0.27 -7.24
N ILE A 23 -2.40 1.12 -6.22
CA ILE A 23 -3.70 1.33 -5.55
C ILE A 23 -4.76 1.86 -6.53
N LYS A 24 -4.41 2.84 -7.38
CA LYS A 24 -5.33 3.37 -8.39
C LYS A 24 -5.78 2.29 -9.37
N LEU A 25 -4.86 1.40 -9.74
CA LEU A 25 -5.15 0.29 -10.65
C LEU A 25 -6.06 -0.75 -9.98
N ALA A 26 -5.82 -1.08 -8.72
CA ALA A 26 -6.70 -1.94 -7.92
C ALA A 26 -8.10 -1.33 -7.72
N LYS A 27 -8.18 -0.02 -7.46
CA LYS A 27 -9.44 0.72 -7.34
C LYS A 27 -10.26 0.69 -8.63
N ALA A 28 -9.60 0.74 -9.79
CA ALA A 28 -10.26 0.67 -11.08
C ALA A 28 -10.74 -0.76 -11.44
N ASN A 29 -10.18 -1.80 -10.80
CA ASN A 29 -10.44 -3.20 -11.11
C ASN A 29 -10.67 -4.01 -9.82
N LEU A 30 -11.81 -3.77 -9.15
CA LEU A 30 -12.07 -4.32 -7.81
C LEU A 30 -12.16 -5.85 -7.77
N ASP A 31 -12.73 -6.47 -8.79
CA ASP A 31 -12.92 -7.92 -8.87
C ASP A 31 -11.78 -8.63 -9.62
N ALA A 32 -10.78 -7.89 -10.12
CA ALA A 32 -9.61 -8.49 -10.75
C ALA A 32 -8.66 -9.07 -9.69
N GLU A 33 -8.08 -10.23 -9.99
CA GLU A 33 -7.04 -10.84 -9.18
C GLU A 33 -5.68 -10.22 -9.48
N PHE A 34 -4.96 -9.89 -8.41
CA PHE A 34 -3.57 -9.45 -8.45
C PHE A 34 -2.68 -10.55 -7.87
N LYS A 35 -1.44 -10.63 -8.36
CA LYS A 35 -0.48 -11.66 -7.93
C LYS A 35 -0.19 -11.65 -6.42
N GLN A 36 -0.30 -10.47 -5.81
CA GLN A 36 -0.02 -10.20 -4.40
C GLN A 36 -0.74 -8.93 -3.99
N GLY A 37 -0.94 -8.73 -2.69
CA GLY A 37 -1.47 -7.48 -2.15
C GLY A 37 -0.38 -6.56 -1.61
N LEU A 38 -0.82 -5.59 -0.80
CA LEU A 38 0.09 -4.66 -0.12
C LEU A 38 0.75 -5.33 1.09
N THR A 39 0.01 -6.20 1.79
CA THR A 39 0.47 -6.92 2.98
C THR A 39 0.53 -8.43 2.81
N CYS A 40 -0.26 -9.01 1.89
CA CYS A 40 -0.28 -10.44 1.54
C CYS A 40 0.72 -10.78 0.41
N TRP A 41 1.41 -11.92 0.51
CA TRP A 41 2.25 -12.48 -0.56
C TRP A 41 1.48 -13.38 -1.54
N TRP A 42 0.25 -13.77 -1.21
CA TRP A 42 -0.64 -14.57 -2.05
C TRP A 42 -1.56 -13.70 -2.92
N PRO A 43 -2.19 -14.27 -3.96
CA PRO A 43 -3.10 -13.52 -4.82
C PRO A 43 -4.25 -12.90 -4.04
N CYS A 44 -4.51 -11.63 -4.30
CA CYS A 44 -5.51 -10.82 -3.61
C CYS A 44 -6.28 -10.01 -4.67
N THR A 45 -7.58 -9.82 -4.47
CA THR A 45 -8.43 -9.02 -5.37
C THR A 45 -8.17 -7.53 -5.22
N GLY A 46 -8.61 -6.73 -6.21
CA GLY A 46 -8.56 -5.28 -6.10
C GLY A 46 -9.29 -4.73 -4.88
N ARG A 47 -10.42 -5.36 -4.51
CA ARG A 47 -11.19 -5.02 -3.30
C ARG A 47 -10.37 -5.25 -2.03
N GLU A 48 -9.67 -6.38 -1.92
CA GLU A 48 -8.81 -6.68 -0.77
C GLU A 48 -7.60 -5.73 -0.69
N ILE A 49 -7.00 -5.37 -1.82
CA ILE A 49 -5.91 -4.38 -1.86
C ILE A 49 -6.38 -3.02 -1.34
N ILE A 50 -7.60 -2.60 -1.70
CA ILE A 50 -8.17 -1.34 -1.21
C ILE A 50 -8.48 -1.41 0.28
N HIS A 51 -8.96 -2.55 0.77
CA HIS A 51 -9.15 -2.77 2.20
C HIS A 51 -7.82 -2.62 2.96
N GLN A 52 -6.77 -3.33 2.53
CA GLN A 52 -5.43 -3.25 3.11
C GLN A 52 -4.87 -1.81 3.08
N PHE A 53 -5.15 -1.06 2.02
CA PHE A 53 -4.75 0.33 1.94
C PHE A 53 -5.42 1.17 3.04
N TRP A 54 -6.73 1.04 3.23
CA TRP A 54 -7.46 1.78 4.26
C TRP A 54 -7.07 1.36 5.67
N GLU A 55 -6.85 0.07 5.92
CA GLU A 55 -6.29 -0.40 7.19
C GLU A 55 -4.93 0.24 7.48
N GLY A 56 -4.05 0.30 6.48
CA GLY A 56 -2.76 0.96 6.60
C GLY A 56 -2.85 2.48 6.78
N VAL A 57 -3.91 3.13 6.29
CA VAL A 57 -4.18 4.56 6.57
C VAL A 57 -4.64 4.74 8.01
N GLN A 58 -5.55 3.89 8.48
CA GLN A 58 -6.08 3.93 9.84
C GLN A 58 -4.99 3.66 10.87
N GLN A 59 -4.11 2.68 10.63
CA GLN A 59 -2.95 2.43 11.49
C GLN A 59 -2.05 3.67 11.61
N ARG A 60 -1.74 4.36 10.51
CA ARG A 60 -0.91 5.58 10.55
C ARG A 60 -1.60 6.76 11.27
N ILE A 61 -2.93 6.79 11.28
CA ILE A 61 -3.68 7.78 12.07
C ILE A 61 -3.55 7.44 13.56
N ASN A 62 -3.74 6.16 13.91
CA ASN A 62 -3.63 5.66 15.29
C ASN A 62 -2.21 5.82 15.85
N ASP A 63 -1.17 5.59 15.04
CA ASP A 63 0.23 5.74 15.45
C ASP A 63 0.63 7.22 15.65
N ALA A 64 -0.25 8.16 15.31
CA ALA A 64 -0.05 9.61 15.44
C ALA A 64 1.27 10.14 14.81
N ILE A 65 1.87 9.42 13.87
CA ILE A 65 3.17 9.78 13.28
C ILE A 65 3.02 11.07 12.48
N PRO A 66 3.74 12.16 12.83
CA PRO A 66 3.71 13.41 12.09
C PRO A 66 4.04 13.21 10.61
N TYR A 67 3.30 13.89 9.72
CA TYR A 67 3.47 13.74 8.27
C TYR A 67 4.92 13.97 7.79
N LEU A 68 5.64 14.88 8.45
CA LEU A 68 7.03 15.21 8.15
C LEU A 68 8.00 14.06 8.43
N GLN A 69 7.66 13.16 9.36
CA GLN A 69 8.49 12.04 9.80
C GLN A 69 8.16 10.72 9.08
N ARG A 70 7.13 10.70 8.21
CA ARG A 70 6.71 9.47 7.51
C ARG A 70 7.63 9.14 6.35
N GLY A 71 8.15 7.91 6.32
CA GLY A 71 8.96 7.40 5.21
C GLY A 71 10.35 8.06 5.10
N GLN A 72 10.84 8.64 6.20
CA GLN A 72 12.27 8.88 6.37
C GLN A 72 12.91 7.54 6.73
N THR A 73 13.61 6.94 5.78
CA THR A 73 14.57 5.85 6.03
C THR A 73 15.88 6.44 6.47
#